data_AF-A0A1G3IB19-F1
#
_entry.id   AF-A0A1G3IB19-F1
#
_cell.length_a   1.000
_cell.length_b   1.000
_cell.length_c   1.000
_cell.angle_alpha   90.00
_cell.angle_beta   90.00
_cell.angle_gamma   90.00
#
_symmetry.space_group_name_H-M   'P 1'
#
loop_
_entity.id
_entity.type
_entity.pdbx_description
1 polymer ?
#
loop_
_entity_poly.entity_id
_entity_poly.type
_entity_poly.pdbx_seq_one_letter_code
_entity_poly.pdbx_strand_id
1 'polypeptide(L)'
;VLLNTVREHPGRGILLLVDTQGQRLRHRDELLGINRYMAHMGCCVELARRQHHPVIGLVYDQALSGGFITSGLMADACYALPEAEIRVMRLPAMARVTKIDEQRLAELSKSNPVFAPGVENYVAMGGVRALWSGDLKACLLTALLDASTLDERAADGAARGGRRLAAQVTARVVNA
;
A
#
# COMPACT_ATOMS: atom_id res chain seq x y z
N VAL A 1 -14.42 13.38 -3.33
CA VAL A 1 -13.64 14.06 -2.27
C VAL A 1 -12.26 14.44 -2.78
N LEU A 2 -11.38 13.50 -3.13
CA LEU A 2 -10.00 13.80 -3.53
C LEU A 2 -9.89 14.84 -4.66
N LEU A 3 -10.59 14.65 -5.79
CA LEU A 3 -10.59 15.62 -6.90
C LEU A 3 -11.14 17.00 -6.51
N ASN A 4 -12.08 17.07 -5.56
CA ASN A 4 -12.57 18.35 -5.05
C ASN A 4 -11.48 19.04 -4.24
N THR A 5 -10.78 18.30 -3.35
CA THR A 5 -9.64 18.84 -2.59
C THR A 5 -8.56 19.39 -3.51
N VAL A 6 -8.21 18.64 -4.57
CA VAL A 6 -7.22 19.09 -5.57
C VAL A 6 -7.65 20.40 -6.24
N ARG A 7 -8.91 20.50 -6.63
CA ARG A 7 -9.45 21.67 -7.33
C ARG A 7 -9.64 22.89 -6.42
N GLU A 8 -10.08 22.68 -5.18
CA GLU A 8 -10.57 23.75 -4.30
C GLU A 8 -9.53 24.17 -3.24
N HIS A 9 -8.52 23.34 -2.99
CA HIS A 9 -7.52 23.56 -1.94
C HIS A 9 -6.09 23.22 -2.38
N PRO A 10 -5.51 23.97 -3.35
CA PRO A 10 -4.17 23.68 -3.89
C PRO A 10 -3.11 23.48 -2.80
N GLY A 11 -2.31 22.43 -2.93
CA GLY A 11 -1.22 22.10 -2.00
C GLY A 11 -1.64 21.57 -0.64
N ARG A 12 -2.95 21.47 -0.35
CA ARG A 12 -3.43 20.89 0.93
C ARG A 12 -3.01 19.43 1.04
N GLY A 13 -2.35 19.07 2.14
CA GLY A 13 -2.01 17.69 2.47
C GLY A 13 -3.23 16.79 2.56
N ILE A 14 -3.10 15.56 2.08
CA ILE A 14 -4.16 14.57 2.00
C ILE A 14 -3.75 13.34 2.81
N LEU A 15 -4.53 13.02 3.83
CA LEU A 15 -4.40 11.77 4.58
C LEU A 15 -5.46 10.77 4.10
N LEU A 16 -5.00 9.65 3.54
CA LEU A 16 -5.83 8.51 3.18
C LEU A 16 -5.88 7.54 4.36
N LEU A 17 -7.01 7.49 5.07
CA LEU A 17 -7.26 6.47 6.08
C LEU A 17 -7.67 5.17 5.39
N VAL A 18 -6.85 4.14 5.53
CA VAL A 18 -6.99 2.85 4.84
C VAL A 18 -7.50 1.81 5.83
N ASP A 19 -8.74 1.41 5.61
CA ASP A 19 -9.35 0.18 6.12
C ASP A 19 -10.19 -0.42 5.00
N THR A 20 -9.66 -1.44 4.34
CA THR A 20 -10.27 -2.05 3.17
C THR A 20 -10.06 -3.56 3.12
N GLN A 21 -11.18 -4.27 2.91
CA GLN A 21 -11.20 -5.68 2.55
C GLN A 21 -11.02 -5.91 1.04
N GLY A 22 -10.55 -4.89 0.31
CA GLY A 22 -10.39 -4.93 -1.12
C GLY A 22 -11.69 -4.70 -1.87
N GLN A 23 -11.70 -5.09 -3.14
CA GLN A 23 -12.84 -4.89 -4.03
C GLN A 23 -13.94 -5.94 -3.82
N ARG A 24 -15.17 -5.56 -4.14
CA ARG A 24 -16.30 -6.50 -4.12
C ARG A 24 -16.14 -7.47 -5.29
N LEU A 25 -16.07 -8.77 -4.97
CA LEU A 25 -15.97 -9.83 -5.98
C LEU A 25 -17.38 -10.19 -6.48
N ARG A 26 -17.91 -9.40 -7.41
CA ARG A 26 -19.25 -9.59 -8.00
C ARG A 26 -19.17 -9.58 -9.51
N HIS A 27 -19.87 -10.53 -10.14
CA HIS A 27 -19.97 -10.61 -11.61
C HIS A 27 -20.41 -9.28 -12.25
N ARG A 28 -21.38 -8.60 -11.64
CA ARG A 28 -21.83 -7.27 -12.10
C ARG A 28 -20.69 -6.25 -12.09
N ASP A 29 -19.90 -6.20 -11.02
CA ASP A 29 -18.85 -5.20 -10.88
C ASP A 29 -17.69 -5.49 -11.85
N GLU A 30 -17.41 -6.77 -12.11
CA GLU A 30 -16.47 -7.20 -13.16
C GLU A 30 -16.97 -6.82 -14.56
N LEU A 31 -18.25 -7.06 -14.89
CA LEU A 31 -18.85 -6.64 -16.17
C LEU A 31 -18.82 -5.12 -16.38
N LEU A 32 -18.94 -4.36 -15.30
CA LEU A 32 -18.81 -2.89 -15.32
C LEU A 32 -17.34 -2.43 -15.36
N GLY A 33 -16.37 -3.35 -15.29
CA GLY A 33 -14.95 -3.04 -15.34
C GLY A 33 -14.41 -2.44 -14.04
N ILE A 34 -14.70 -3.05 -12.90
CA ILE A 34 -14.24 -2.60 -11.56
C ILE A 34 -12.74 -2.27 -11.53
N ASN A 35 -11.91 -3.01 -12.27
CA ASN A 35 -10.49 -2.73 -12.43
C ASN A 35 -10.21 -1.30 -12.96
N ARG A 36 -11.02 -0.77 -13.89
CA ARG A 36 -10.89 0.62 -14.37
C ARG A 36 -11.29 1.63 -13.30
N TYR A 37 -12.32 1.34 -12.51
CA TYR A 37 -12.72 2.22 -11.40
C TYR A 37 -11.62 2.32 -10.35
N MET A 38 -10.98 1.20 -10.03
CA MET A 38 -9.84 1.14 -9.12
C MET A 38 -8.63 1.88 -9.72
N ALA A 39 -8.30 1.64 -10.98
CA ALA A 39 -7.23 2.36 -11.67
C ALA A 39 -7.47 3.88 -11.67
N HIS A 40 -8.71 4.32 -11.89
CA HIS A 40 -9.08 5.73 -11.82
C HIS A 40 -8.85 6.33 -10.43
N MET A 41 -9.10 5.59 -9.35
CA MET A 41 -8.75 6.04 -8.00
C MET A 41 -7.24 6.26 -7.86
N GLY A 42 -6.41 5.33 -8.36
CA GLY A 42 -4.95 5.50 -8.42
C GLY A 42 -4.54 6.72 -9.25
N CYS A 43 -5.16 6.94 -10.41
CA CYS A 43 -4.92 8.13 -11.24
C CYS A 43 -5.28 9.43 -10.52
N CYS A 44 -6.35 9.44 -9.71
CA CYS A 44 -6.72 10.60 -8.92
C CYS A 44 -5.65 10.91 -7.86
N VAL A 45 -5.14 9.90 -7.16
CA VAL A 45 -4.04 10.05 -6.20
C VAL A 45 -2.78 10.59 -6.89
N GLU A 46 -2.42 10.00 -8.02
CA GLU A 46 -1.28 10.47 -8.83
C GLU A 46 -1.45 11.91 -9.29
N LEU A 47 -2.66 12.30 -9.72
CA LEU A 47 -2.96 13.68 -10.10
C LEU A 47 -2.73 14.65 -8.93
N ALA A 48 -3.18 14.29 -7.72
CA ALA A 48 -2.95 15.10 -6.53
C ALA A 48 -1.45 15.30 -6.25
N ARG A 49 -0.67 14.21 -6.31
CA ARG A 49 0.79 14.25 -6.12
C ARG A 49 1.48 15.12 -7.16
N ARG A 50 1.11 14.99 -8.43
CA ARG A 50 1.62 15.84 -9.53
C ARG A 50 1.24 17.31 -9.38
N GLN A 51 0.15 17.62 -8.69
CA GLN A 51 -0.25 18.99 -8.34
C GLN A 51 0.33 19.43 -6.98
N HIS A 52 1.40 18.78 -6.51
CA HIS A 52 2.13 19.13 -5.30
C HIS A 52 1.31 19.04 -4.01
N HIS A 53 0.29 18.18 -3.98
CA HIS A 53 -0.34 17.80 -2.71
C HIS A 53 0.45 16.68 -2.06
N PRO A 54 0.94 16.83 -0.82
CA PRO A 54 1.48 15.73 -0.05
C PRO A 54 0.37 14.70 0.21
N VAL A 55 0.57 13.45 -0.21
CA VAL A 55 -0.39 12.37 0.04
C VAL A 55 0.22 11.32 0.95
N ILE A 56 -0.39 11.14 2.12
CA ILE A 56 0.02 10.15 3.13
C ILE A 56 -1.06 9.07 3.22
N GLY A 57 -0.67 7.80 3.14
CA GLY A 57 -1.54 6.67 3.49
C GLY A 57 -1.31 6.24 4.94
N LEU A 58 -2.38 5.94 5.67
CA LEU A 58 -2.32 5.32 6.99
C LEU A 58 -3.23 4.09 7.03
N VAL A 59 -2.64 2.90 7.12
CA VAL A 59 -3.40 1.67 7.39
C VAL A 59 -3.64 1.57 8.89
N TYR A 60 -4.90 1.74 9.32
CA TYR A 60 -5.24 1.72 10.73
C TYR A 60 -5.89 0.39 11.18
N ASP A 61 -6.41 -0.39 10.24
CA ASP A 61 -6.92 -1.74 10.50
C ASP A 61 -6.52 -2.65 9.35
N GLN A 62 -7.30 -2.73 8.26
CA GLN A 62 -7.05 -3.73 7.21
C GLN A 62 -6.67 -3.12 5.86
N ALA A 63 -5.79 -3.80 5.13
CA ALA A 63 -5.43 -3.40 3.77
C ALA A 63 -5.29 -4.63 2.86
N LEU A 64 -6.31 -4.87 2.05
CA LEU A 64 -6.36 -6.00 1.12
C LEU A 64 -6.19 -5.59 -0.35
N SER A 65 -5.26 -6.27 -1.04
CA SER A 65 -5.22 -6.40 -2.51
C SER A 65 -5.35 -5.05 -3.26
N GLY A 66 -6.17 -5.01 -4.31
CA GLY A 66 -6.37 -3.83 -5.14
C GLY A 66 -6.86 -2.61 -4.37
N GLY A 67 -7.62 -2.78 -3.28
CA GLY A 67 -8.05 -1.65 -2.44
C GLY A 67 -6.87 -0.92 -1.82
N PHE A 68 -5.87 -1.66 -1.36
CA PHE A 68 -4.62 -1.08 -0.85
C PHE A 68 -3.72 -0.52 -1.96
N ILE A 69 -3.64 -1.22 -3.10
CA ILE A 69 -2.84 -0.79 -4.25
C ILE A 69 -3.28 0.60 -4.70
N THR A 70 -4.57 0.83 -4.90
CA THR A 70 -5.08 2.10 -5.46
C THR A 70 -5.26 3.21 -4.43
N SER A 71 -4.78 3.00 -3.21
CA SER A 71 -4.82 3.98 -2.12
C SER A 71 -3.44 4.13 -1.48
N GLY A 72 -3.16 3.43 -0.39
CA GLY A 72 -1.93 3.56 0.39
C GLY A 72 -0.65 3.38 -0.44
N LEU A 73 -0.62 2.43 -1.38
CA LEU A 73 0.56 2.23 -2.23
C LEU A 73 0.70 3.24 -3.39
N MET A 74 -0.29 4.11 -3.64
CA MET A 74 -0.16 5.22 -4.59
C MET A 74 0.28 6.53 -3.92
N ALA A 75 0.21 6.60 -2.59
CA ALA A 75 0.61 7.78 -1.80
C ALA A 75 2.13 8.03 -1.88
N ASP A 76 2.57 9.25 -1.51
CA ASP A 76 3.99 9.60 -1.41
C ASP A 76 4.69 8.75 -0.33
N ALA A 77 3.98 8.53 0.78
CA ALA A 77 4.39 7.61 1.83
C ALA A 77 3.19 6.89 2.42
N CYS A 78 3.37 5.62 2.77
CA CYS A 78 2.38 4.84 3.48
C CYS A 78 2.91 4.46 4.86
N TYR A 79 2.10 4.65 5.89
CA TYR A 79 2.36 4.25 7.27
C TYR A 79 1.26 3.31 7.72
N ALA A 80 1.44 2.69 8.88
CA ALA A 80 0.46 1.79 9.45
C ALA A 80 0.53 1.78 10.98
N LEU A 81 -0.57 1.39 11.62
CA LEU A 81 -0.57 1.09 13.06
C LEU A 81 0.01 -0.33 13.30
N PRO A 82 0.58 -0.61 14.49
CA PRO A 82 1.21 -1.90 14.78
C PRO A 82 0.27 -3.10 14.61
N GLU A 83 -1.01 -2.93 14.94
CA GLU A 83 -2.06 -3.94 14.85
C GLU A 83 -2.65 -4.12 13.45
N ALA A 84 -2.22 -3.32 12.47
CA ALA A 84 -2.79 -3.35 11.13
C ALA A 84 -2.47 -4.66 10.39
N GLU A 85 -3.47 -5.19 9.68
CA GLU A 85 -3.35 -6.39 8.87
C GLU A 85 -3.30 -6.05 7.38
N ILE A 86 -2.10 -6.16 6.79
CA ILE A 86 -1.90 -6.02 5.35
C ILE A 86 -1.70 -7.40 4.73
N ARG A 87 -2.42 -7.69 3.65
CA ARG A 87 -2.30 -8.97 2.92
C ARG A 87 -2.76 -8.88 1.47
N VAL A 88 -2.13 -9.67 0.61
CA VAL A 88 -2.50 -9.74 -0.82
C VAL A 88 -3.85 -10.42 -1.02
N MET A 89 -4.11 -11.49 -0.25
CA MET A 89 -5.29 -12.34 -0.36
C MET A 89 -5.51 -13.08 0.95
N ARG A 90 -6.76 -13.44 1.27
CA ARG A 90 -7.10 -14.27 2.44
C ARG A 90 -6.69 -15.73 2.21
N LEU A 91 -6.22 -16.42 3.26
CA LEU A 91 -5.74 -17.82 3.18
C LEU A 91 -6.74 -18.78 2.50
N PRO A 92 -8.05 -18.77 2.78
CA PRO A 92 -9.00 -19.66 2.09
C PRO A 92 -9.06 -19.44 0.57
N ALA A 93 -8.94 -18.18 0.13
CA ALA A 93 -8.91 -17.85 -1.29
C ALA A 93 -7.58 -18.29 -1.93
N MET A 94 -6.48 -18.12 -1.20
CA MET A 94 -5.15 -18.57 -1.61
C MET A 94 -5.11 -20.08 -1.80
N ALA A 95 -5.60 -20.86 -0.83
CA ALA A 95 -5.69 -22.32 -0.90
C ALA A 95 -6.43 -22.79 -2.15
N ARG A 96 -7.58 -22.18 -2.47
CA ARG A 96 -8.38 -22.51 -3.66
C ARG A 96 -7.64 -22.27 -4.97
N VAL A 97 -6.85 -21.20 -5.05
CA VAL A 97 -6.13 -20.81 -6.28
C VAL A 97 -4.85 -21.62 -6.43
N THR A 98 -4.04 -21.72 -5.37
CA THR A 98 -2.73 -22.41 -5.42
C THR A 98 -2.83 -23.92 -5.29
N LYS A 99 -4.00 -24.45 -4.89
CA LYS A 99 -4.23 -25.87 -4.60
C LYS A 99 -3.36 -26.40 -3.44
N ILE A 100 -2.93 -25.50 -2.55
CA ILE A 100 -2.21 -25.84 -1.33
C ILE A 100 -3.23 -25.85 -0.19
N ASP A 101 -3.11 -26.81 0.72
CA ASP A 101 -3.95 -26.87 1.92
C ASP A 101 -3.85 -25.60 2.77
N GLU A 102 -4.97 -25.16 3.35
CA GLU A 102 -5.02 -23.91 4.12
C GLU A 102 -4.16 -23.97 5.38
N GLN A 103 -4.13 -25.12 6.07
CA GLN A 103 -3.28 -25.31 7.24
C GLN A 103 -1.80 -25.23 6.85
N ARG A 104 -1.44 -25.81 5.70
CA ARG A 104 -0.08 -25.68 5.17
C ARG A 104 0.29 -24.24 4.82
N LEU A 105 -0.63 -23.46 4.25
CA LEU A 105 -0.39 -22.03 4.00
C LEU A 105 -0.25 -21.24 5.31
N ALA A 106 -1.04 -21.56 6.34
CA ALA A 106 -0.94 -20.96 7.67
C ALA A 106 0.36 -21.32 8.40
N GLU A 107 0.96 -22.48 8.12
CA GLU A 107 2.31 -22.80 8.59
C GLU A 107 3.37 -21.99 7.84
N LEU A 108 3.27 -21.93 6.51
CA LEU A 108 4.20 -21.18 5.67
C LEU A 108 4.18 -19.68 5.97
N SER A 109 3.03 -19.14 6.36
CA SER A 109 2.89 -17.74 6.76
C SER A 109 3.68 -17.38 8.03
N LYS A 110 4.18 -18.36 8.80
CA LYS A 110 5.02 -18.08 9.98
C LYS A 110 6.47 -17.77 9.60
N SER A 111 6.94 -18.23 8.44
CA SER A 111 8.34 -18.16 8.04
C SER A 111 8.58 -17.53 6.67
N ASN A 112 7.53 -17.38 5.85
CA ASN A 112 7.62 -16.80 4.52
C ASN A 112 6.88 -15.45 4.45
N PRO A 113 7.62 -14.33 4.23
CA PRO A 113 7.03 -12.99 4.13
C PRO A 113 5.93 -12.85 3.06
N VAL A 114 5.92 -13.72 2.04
CA VAL A 114 4.91 -13.70 0.97
C VAL A 114 3.53 -14.13 1.51
N PHE A 115 3.50 -15.02 2.49
CA PHE A 115 2.28 -15.59 3.05
C PHE A 115 1.94 -15.05 4.43
N ALA A 116 2.93 -14.46 5.11
CA ALA A 116 2.81 -13.91 6.44
C ALA A 116 1.83 -12.71 6.46
N PRO A 117 0.70 -12.80 7.19
CA PRO A 117 -0.11 -11.63 7.47
C PRO A 117 0.66 -10.66 8.35
N GLY A 118 0.30 -9.38 8.29
CA GLY A 118 0.85 -8.37 9.18
C GLY A 118 1.66 -7.31 8.45
N VAL A 119 1.95 -6.25 9.18
CA VAL A 119 2.50 -5.00 8.66
C VAL A 119 4.03 -5.04 8.52
N GLU A 120 4.70 -5.85 9.34
CA GLU A 120 6.16 -5.91 9.44
C GLU A 120 6.80 -6.32 8.10
N ASN A 121 6.18 -7.28 7.40
CA ASN A 121 6.67 -7.69 6.08
C ASN A 121 6.58 -6.55 5.07
N TYR A 122 5.52 -5.74 5.13
CA TYR A 122 5.39 -4.58 4.25
C TYR A 122 6.38 -3.47 4.60
N VAL A 123 6.75 -3.33 5.87
CA VAL A 123 7.85 -2.45 6.29
C VAL A 123 9.20 -2.96 5.76
N ALA A 124 9.48 -4.25 5.91
CA ALA A 124 10.72 -4.87 5.44
C ALA A 124 10.85 -4.83 3.91
N MET A 125 9.74 -4.95 3.18
CA MET A 125 9.70 -4.81 1.73
C MET A 125 9.73 -3.34 1.25
N GLY A 126 9.60 -2.37 2.16
CA GLY A 126 9.55 -0.93 1.84
C GLY A 126 8.21 -0.45 1.29
N GLY A 127 7.16 -1.27 1.28
CA GLY A 127 5.81 -0.86 0.89
C GLY A 127 5.12 0.03 1.93
N VAL A 128 5.49 -0.16 3.20
CA VAL A 128 5.15 0.73 4.33
C VAL A 128 6.45 1.37 4.83
N ARG A 129 6.45 2.69 4.98
CA ARG A 129 7.62 3.46 5.39
C ARG A 129 7.98 3.17 6.84
N ALA A 130 7.02 3.29 7.76
CA ALA A 130 7.18 3.02 9.18
C ALA A 130 5.84 2.73 9.86
N LEU A 131 5.91 2.18 11.07
CA LEU A 131 4.76 2.07 11.97
C LEU A 131 4.61 3.35 12.79
N TRP A 132 3.37 3.77 13.04
CA TRP A 132 3.07 4.88 13.96
C TRP A 132 2.70 4.33 15.33
N SER A 133 3.31 4.89 16.38
CA SER A 133 2.99 4.56 17.77
C SER A 133 3.10 5.81 18.64
N GLY A 134 2.40 5.82 19.78
CA GLY A 134 2.36 6.98 20.67
C GLY A 134 1.53 8.13 20.12
N ASP A 135 2.12 9.33 20.01
CA ASP A 135 1.42 10.54 19.57
C ASP A 135 1.23 10.55 18.04
N LEU A 136 0.07 10.08 17.60
CA LEU A 136 -0.31 10.03 16.18
C LEU A 136 -0.37 11.41 15.52
N LYS A 137 -0.63 12.48 16.27
CA LYS A 137 -0.63 13.85 15.73
C LYS A 137 0.79 14.27 15.38
N ALA A 138 1.75 13.98 16.25
CA ALA A 138 3.16 14.23 15.98
C ALA A 138 3.64 13.40 14.77
N CYS A 139 3.28 12.11 14.70
CA CYS A 139 3.60 11.26 13.56
C CYS A 139 3.06 11.83 12.23
N LEU A 140 1.81 12.30 12.21
CA LEU A 140 1.21 12.91 11.02
C LEU A 140 1.93 14.19 10.60
N LEU A 141 2.27 15.06 11.55
CA LEU A 141 2.97 16.30 11.25
C LEU A 141 4.35 16.01 10.63
N THR A 142 5.12 15.10 11.22
CA THR A 142 6.40 14.66 10.68
C THR A 142 6.24 14.05 9.28
N ALA A 143 5.27 13.16 9.09
CA ALA A 143 5.03 12.52 7.79
C ALA A 143 4.68 13.54 6.69
N LEU A 144 3.93 14.59 7.01
CA LEU A 144 3.59 15.66 6.06
C LEU A 144 4.80 16.55 5.73
N LEU A 145 5.70 16.79 6.69
CA LEU A 145 6.93 17.56 6.48
C LEU A 145 7.97 16.79 5.67
N ASP A 146 8.07 15.48 5.90
CA ASP A 146 9.03 14.58 5.23
C ASP A 146 8.47 13.95 3.93
N ALA A 147 7.28 14.37 3.51
CA ALA A 147 6.63 13.84 2.32
C ALA A 147 7.45 14.22 1.07
N SER A 148 8.15 13.23 0.50
CA SER A 148 8.89 13.36 -0.75
C SER A 148 8.14 12.66 -1.86
N THR A 149 8.14 13.26 -3.05
CA THR A 149 7.59 12.62 -4.26
C THR A 149 8.54 11.56 -4.84
N LEU A 150 9.75 11.43 -4.32
CA LEU A 150 10.71 10.40 -4.73
C LEU A 150 10.28 9.03 -4.19
N ASP A 151 10.20 8.04 -5.07
CA ASP A 151 9.88 6.66 -4.71
C ASP A 151 11.14 5.90 -4.29
N GLU A 152 11.39 5.87 -2.98
CA GLU A 152 12.55 5.19 -2.39
C GLU A 152 12.27 3.74 -1.98
N ARG A 153 11.04 3.27 -2.21
CA ARG A 153 10.57 2.01 -1.63
C ARG A 153 11.45 0.83 -2.05
N ALA A 154 12.00 0.84 -3.27
CA ALA A 154 12.85 -0.23 -3.78
C ALA A 154 14.21 -0.27 -3.05
N ALA A 155 14.77 0.91 -2.76
CA ALA A 155 15.99 1.05 -1.97
C ALA A 155 15.74 0.64 -0.51
N ASP A 156 14.64 1.11 0.09
CA ASP A 156 14.20 0.72 1.43
C ASP A 156 14.10 -0.80 1.57
N GLY A 157 13.42 -1.45 0.61
CA GLY A 157 13.24 -2.89 0.63
C GLY A 157 14.54 -3.68 0.48
N ALA A 158 15.54 -3.14 -0.21
CA ALA A 158 16.86 -3.74 -0.28
C ALA A 158 17.63 -3.55 1.04
N ALA A 159 17.63 -2.34 1.59
CA ALA A 159 18.32 -1.99 2.84
C ALA A 159 17.77 -2.75 4.05
N ARG A 160 16.45 -2.98 4.10
CA ARG A 160 15.75 -3.70 5.17
C ARG A 160 15.71 -5.22 4.96
N GLY A 161 16.30 -5.72 3.87
CA GLY A 161 16.44 -7.14 3.60
C GLY A 161 15.19 -7.86 3.08
N GLY A 162 14.07 -7.15 2.88
CA GLY A 162 12.82 -7.71 2.33
C GLY A 162 12.90 -8.00 0.84
N ARG A 163 12.92 -6.97 -0.02
CA ARG A 163 13.02 -7.12 -1.49
C ARG A 163 14.40 -6.77 -2.02
N ARG A 164 15.30 -7.74 -1.96
CA ARG A 164 16.74 -7.55 -2.24
C ARG A 164 17.08 -7.21 -3.70
N LEU A 165 16.24 -7.61 -4.65
CA LEU A 165 16.54 -7.50 -6.09
C LEU A 165 15.88 -6.30 -6.77
N ALA A 166 14.83 -5.71 -6.19
CA ALA A 166 14.01 -4.71 -6.87
C ALA A 166 14.81 -3.45 -7.26
N ALA A 167 15.63 -2.92 -6.35
CA ALA A 167 16.48 -1.76 -6.64
C ALA A 167 17.52 -2.06 -7.73
N GLN A 168 18.17 -3.23 -7.66
CA GLN A 168 19.18 -3.64 -8.64
C GLN A 168 18.58 -3.82 -10.04
N VAL A 169 17.41 -4.48 -10.13
CA VAL A 169 16.70 -4.66 -11.39
C VAL A 169 16.31 -3.30 -11.97
N THR A 170 15.77 -2.40 -11.15
CA THR A 170 15.40 -1.04 -11.58
C THR A 170 16.62 -0.30 -12.16
N ALA A 171 17.76 -0.31 -11.46
CA ALA A 171 18.99 0.31 -11.94
C ALA A 171 19.48 -0.30 -13.26
N ARG A 172 19.40 -1.62 -13.42
CA ARG A 172 19.78 -2.29 -14.68
C ARG A 172 18.87 -1.91 -15.85
N VAL A 173 17.57 -1.75 -15.61
CA VAL A 173 16.61 -1.34 -16.66
C VAL A 173 16.81 0.12 -17.06
N VAL A 174 17.05 1.02 -16.09
CA VAL A 174 17.29 2.44 -16.37
C VAL A 174 18.59 2.69 -17.14
N ASN A 175 19.61 1.85 -16.91
CA ASN A 175 20.92 1.96 -17.54
C ASN A 175 21.09 1.09 -18.81
N ALA A 176 20.03 0.41 -19.26
CA ALA A 176 20.04 -0.41 -20.49
C ALA A 176 19.64 0.42 -21.70
#